data_AF-A0A4S2LXX4-F1
#
_entry.id   AF-A0A4S2LXX4-F1
#
_cell.length_a   1.000
_cell.length_b   1.000
_cell.length_c   1.000
_cell.angle_alpha   90.00
_cell.angle_beta   90.00
_cell.angle_gamma   90.00
#
_symmetry.space_group_name_H-M   'P 1'
#
loop_
_entity.id
_entity.type
_entity.pdbx_description
1 polymer ?
#
loop_
_entity_poly.entity_id
_entity_poly.type
_entity_poly.pdbx_seq_one_letter_code
_entity_poly.pdbx_strand_id
1 'polypeptide(L)' 'IPVLFDYSDNKVRKINSVKQLDDITKRNANKLIIIDFYAEWCNPCKMIAPVYKKLAAEFRSVVFLKVDGDDSG' A
#
# COMPACT_ATOMS: atom_id res chain seq x y z
N ILE A 1 7.90 2.45 23.74
CA ILE A 1 7.84 1.51 22.60
C ILE A 1 7.45 2.32 21.37
N PRO A 2 8.40 2.91 20.64
CA PRO A 2 8.07 3.57 19.38
C PRO A 2 8.20 2.53 18.28
N VAL A 3 7.05 2.05 17.78
CA VAL A 3 7.00 1.47 16.44
C VAL A 3 7.20 2.62 15.47
N LEU A 4 8.48 2.90 15.19
CA LEU A 4 8.89 3.82 14.14
C LEU A 4 8.19 3.38 12.85
N PHE A 5 7.46 4.33 12.27
CA PHE A 5 6.86 4.26 10.94
C PHE A 5 7.97 4.02 9.92
N ASP A 6 8.40 2.77 9.77
CA ASP A 6 9.34 2.42 8.72
C ASP A 6 8.55 2.24 7.42
N TYR A 7 8.44 3.32 6.67
CA TYR A 7 7.85 3.39 5.33
C TYR A 7 8.88 3.05 4.24
N SER A 8 10.10 2.62 4.62
CA SER A 8 11.21 2.42 3.68
C SER A 8 11.37 0.98 3.16
N ASP A 9 10.49 0.05 3.55
CA ASP A 9 10.40 -1.24 2.87
C ASP A 9 9.85 -1.02 1.46
N ASN A 10 10.77 -0.97 0.49
CA ASN A 10 10.62 -0.79 -0.97
C ASN A 10 9.56 -1.65 -1.69
N LYS A 11 8.71 -2.40 -0.97
CA LYS A 11 7.73 -3.35 -1.49
C LYS A 11 6.29 -2.84 -1.47
N VAL A 12 5.95 -1.88 -0.62
CA VAL A 12 4.61 -1.27 -0.58
C VAL A 12 4.68 0.15 -1.11
N ARG A 13 3.96 0.45 -2.18
CA ARG A 13 4.00 1.78 -2.82
C ARG A 13 2.85 2.65 -2.35
N LYS A 14 3.15 3.84 -1.79
CA LYS A 14 2.12 4.87 -1.55
C LYS A 14 1.67 5.46 -2.88
N ILE A 15 0.36 5.62 -3.02
CA ILE A 15 -0.29 6.23 -4.17
C ILE A 15 -1.03 7.47 -3.70
N ASN A 16 -0.72 8.61 -4.34
CA ASN A 16 -1.24 9.92 -3.94
C ASN A 16 -2.09 10.57 -5.03
N SER A 17 -2.33 9.87 -6.16
CA SER A 17 -3.21 10.37 -7.22
C SER A 17 -3.82 9.24 -8.03
N VAL A 18 -5.02 9.49 -8.56
CA VAL A 18 -5.71 8.56 -9.47
C VAL A 18 -4.86 8.25 -10.70
N LYS A 19 -4.17 9.26 -11.25
CA LYS A 19 -3.27 9.08 -12.40
C LYS A 19 -2.14 8.11 -12.09
N GLN A 20 -1.51 8.22 -10.92
CA GLN A 20 -0.44 7.31 -10.51
C GLN A 20 -0.97 5.87 -10.34
N LEU A 21 -2.17 5.71 -9.80
CA LEU A 21 -2.83 4.41 -9.66
C LEU A 21 -3.08 3.76 -11.03
N ASP A 22 -3.66 4.52 -11.96
CA ASP A 22 -3.95 4.09 -13.32
C ASP A 22 -2.68 3.68 -14.08
N ASP A 23 -1.63 4.53 -14.02
CA ASP A 23 -0.34 4.27 -14.64
C ASP A 23 0.32 2.99 -14.08
N ILE A 24 0.17 2.69 -12.79
CA ILE A 24 0.72 1.45 -12.18
C ILE A 24 -0.10 0.23 -12.56
N THR A 25 -1.41 0.35 -12.57
CA THR A 25 -2.33 -0.74 -12.92
C THR A 25 -2.10 -1.18 -14.37
N LYS A 26 -2.02 -0.22 -15.29
CA LYS A 26 -1.73 -0.48 -16.71
C LYS A 26 -0.37 -1.16 -16.92
N ARG A 27 0.68 -0.70 -16.22
CA ARG A 27 2.03 -1.30 -16.32
C ARG A 27 2.13 -2.71 -15.72
N ASN A 28 1.18 -3.11 -14.89
CA ASN A 28 1.17 -4.42 -14.22
C ASN A 28 -0.10 -5.20 -14.56
N ALA A 29 -0.68 -5.01 -15.74
CA ALA A 29 -1.94 -5.62 -16.16
C ALA A 29 -1.93 -7.17 -16.10
N ASN A 30 -0.76 -7.80 -16.11
CA ASN A 30 -0.57 -9.24 -16.00
C ASN A 30 -0.18 -9.73 -14.59
N LYS A 31 -0.24 -8.88 -13.57
CA LYS A 31 0.09 -9.24 -12.19
C LYS A 31 -1.13 -9.04 -11.30
N LEU A 32 -1.19 -9.82 -10.22
CA LEU A 32 -2.13 -9.55 -9.13
C LEU A 32 -1.71 -8.25 -8.43
N ILE A 33 -2.68 -7.36 -8.21
CA ILE A 33 -2.51 -6.10 -7.50
C ILE A 33 -3.41 -6.13 -6.28
N ILE A 34 -2.86 -5.84 -5.10
CA ILE A 34 -3.61 -5.70 -3.85
C ILE A 34 -3.46 -4.27 -3.36
N ILE A 35 -4.57 -3.60 -3.13
CA ILE A 35 -4.61 -2.19 -2.71
C ILE A 35 -5.18 -2.12 -1.29
N ASP A 36 -4.43 -1.49 -0.39
CA ASP A 36 -4.85 -1.15 0.97
C ASP A 36 -5.26 0.34 1.00
N PHE A 37 -6.56 0.57 1.05
CA PHE A 37 -7.14 1.90 1.26
C PHE A 37 -7.17 2.17 2.76
N TYR A 38 -6.42 3.18 3.21
CA TYR A 38 -6.25 3.51 4.61
C TYR A 38 -6.44 5.00 4.85
N ALA A 39 -6.52 5.38 6.13
CA ALA A 39 -6.45 6.77 6.58
C ALA A 39 -5.51 6.84 7.78
N GLU A 40 -4.86 7.98 7.99
CA GLU A 40 -3.91 8.17 9.09
C GLU A 40 -4.59 8.13 10.47
N TRP A 41 -5.89 8.42 10.56
CA TRP A 41 -6.68 8.29 11.79
C TRP A 41 -7.33 6.91 11.95
N CYS A 42 -7.26 6.04 10.95
CA CYS A 42 -7.90 4.74 10.98
C CYS A 42 -7.10 3.73 11.83
N ASN A 43 -7.47 3.58 13.10
CA ASN A 43 -6.84 2.61 14.01
C ASN A 43 -6.99 1.14 13.54
N PRO A 44 -8.15 0.67 13.03
CA PRO A 44 -8.24 -0.67 12.43
C PRO A 44 -7.24 -0.90 11.29
N CYS A 45 -7.03 0.11 10.44
CA CYS A 45 -6.06 0.06 9.35
C CYS A 45 -4.62 -0.10 9.87
N LYS A 46 -4.28 0.59 10.97
CA LYS A 46 -2.98 0.45 11.63
C LYS A 46 -2.76 -0.95 12.20
N MET A 47 -3.80 -1.62 12.68
CA MET A 47 -3.70 -2.98 13.21
C MET A 47 -3.37 -4.01 12.11
N ILE A 48 -3.92 -3.85 10.90
CA ILE A 48 -3.67 -4.78 9.78
C ILE A 48 -2.37 -4.47 9.01
N ALA A 49 -1.88 -3.23 9.07
CA ALA A 49 -0.65 -2.79 8.39
C ALA A 49 0.57 -3.72 8.55
N PRO A 50 0.92 -4.27 9.73
CA PRO A 50 2.05 -5.20 9.84
C PRO A 50 1.83 -6.52 9.08
N VAL A 51 0.60 -7.03 9.04
CA VAL A 51 0.26 -8.24 8.27
C VAL A 51 0.37 -7.96 6.78
N TYR A 52 -0.14 -6.81 6.33
CA TYR A 52 -0.03 -6.37 4.94
C TYR A 52 1.42 -6.26 4.48
N LYS A 53 2.30 -5.66 5.30
CA LYS A 53 3.75 -5.60 5.03
C LYS A 53 4.39 -6.99 4.95
N LYS A 54 4.01 -7.91 5.85
CA LYS A 54 4.52 -9.29 5.82
C LYS A 54 4.13 -10.00 4.52
N LEU A 55 2.88 -9.87 4.09
CA LEU A 55 2.41 -10.42 2.81
C LEU A 55 3.16 -9.80 1.61
N ALA A 56 3.38 -8.48 1.62
CA ALA A 56 4.18 -7.82 0.60
C ALA A 56 5.62 -8.32 0.55
N ALA A 57 6.19 -8.70 1.70
CA ALA A 57 7.53 -9.26 1.76
C ALA A 57 7.63 -10.67 1.17
N GLU A 58 6.60 -11.49 1.38
CA GLU A 58 6.50 -12.89 0.97
C GLU A 58 6.14 -13.04 -0.52
N PHE A 59 5.11 -12.32 -0.98
CA PHE A 59 4.58 -12.44 -2.34
C PHE A 59 5.22 -11.43 -3.31
N ARG A 60 6.47 -11.68 -3.72
CA ARG A 60 7.24 -10.76 -4.59
C ARG A 60 6.68 -10.57 -6.00
N SER A 61 5.85 -11.50 -6.49
CA SER A 61 5.19 -11.42 -7.80
C SER A 61 3.92 -10.57 -7.78
N VAL A 62 3.41 -10.24 -6.58
CA VAL A 62 2.20 -9.45 -6.35
C VAL A 62 2.59 -7.99 -6.11
N VAL A 63 1.79 -7.07 -6.64
CA VAL A 63 1.99 -5.63 -6.46
C VAL A 63 1.15 -5.16 -5.27
N PHE A 64 1.80 -4.60 -4.25
CA PHE A 64 1.14 -4.07 -3.06
C PHE A 64 1.14 -2.54 -3.07
N LEU A 65 -0.04 -1.94 -3.04
CA LEU A 65 -0.25 -0.49 -3.09
C LEU A 65 -1.01 -0.01 -1.85
N LYS A 66 -0.65 1.17 -1.36
CA LYS A 66 -1.40 1.86 -0.29
C LYS A 66 -1.94 3.17 -0.82
N VAL A 67 -3.24 3.40 -0.66
CA VAL A 67 -3.92 4.65 -1.04
C VAL A 67 -4.46 5.29 0.22
N ASP A 68 -4.10 6.55 0.44
CA ASP A 68 -4.67 7.35 1.51
C ASP A 68 -6.04 7.87 1.07
N GLY A 69 -7.10 7.47 1.76
CA GLY A 69 -8.48 7.78 1.40
C GLY A 69 -8.90 9.22 1.72
N ASP A 70 -8.16 9.92 2.58
CA ASP A 70 -8.44 11.33 2.89
C ASP A 70 -7.65 12.29 1.99
N ASP A 71 -6.55 11.81 1.40
CA ASP A 71 -5.61 12.60 0.57
C ASP A 71 -5.78 12.31 -0.93
N SER A 72 -6.79 11.53 -1.32
CA SER A 72 -7.05 11.16 -2.72
C SER A 72 -7.97 12.15 -3.46
N GLY A 73 -7.62 13.44 -3.41
CA GLY A 73 -8.21 14.52 -4.21
C GLY A 73 -7.66 14.60 -5.63
#